data_AF-A0A6B3D2D1-F1
#
_entry.id   AF-A0A6B3D2D1-F1
#
_cell.length_a   1.000
_cell.length_b   1.000
_cell.length_c   1.000
_cell.angle_alpha   90.00
_cell.angle_beta   90.00
_cell.angle_gamma   90.00
#
_symmetry.space_group_name_H-M   'P 1'
#
loop_
_entity.id
_entity.type
_entity.pdbx_description
1 polymer ?
#
loop_
_entity_poly.entity_id
_entity_poly.type
_entity_poly.pdbx_seq_one_letter_code
_entity_poly.pdbx_strand_id
1 'polypeptide(L)'
;MRAQFVVSEIGVGLRRNLTMTFAVIVSVALSLALFGGSLLMSDQVSTMKGYWYDKVNVSVFLCNKSDAESDPNCAKGAVTEDQKKQIMADLDEMAVVEKVTYESQDEAYKHYKEQFGDSP
;
A
#
# COMPACT_ATOMS: atom_id res chain seq x y z
N MET A 1 -57.21 -16.90 18.25
CA MET A 1 -56.81 -15.53 18.63
C MET A 1 -56.86 -14.65 17.38
N ARG A 2 -57.57 -13.53 17.40
CA ARG A 2 -57.85 -12.74 16.19
C ARG A 2 -56.58 -11.98 15.77
N ALA A 3 -55.84 -12.51 14.79
CA ALA A 3 -54.61 -11.90 14.27
C ALA A 3 -54.81 -10.44 13.82
N GLN A 4 -56.00 -10.11 13.31
CA GLN A 4 -56.37 -8.72 12.96
C GLN A 4 -56.29 -7.75 14.14
N PHE A 5 -56.60 -8.20 15.35
CA PHE A 5 -56.57 -7.36 16.55
C PHE A 5 -55.14 -7.06 16.99
N VAL A 6 -54.27 -8.08 16.91
CA VAL A 6 -52.84 -7.95 17.24
C VAL A 6 -52.15 -7.01 16.25
N VAL A 7 -52.43 -7.16 14.95
CA VAL A 7 -51.84 -6.30 13.90
C VAL A 7 -52.36 -4.86 14.00
N SER A 8 -53.64 -4.65 14.36
CA SER A 8 -54.15 -3.29 14.58
C SER A 8 -53.52 -2.60 15.80
N GLU A 9 -53.30 -3.33 16.90
CA GLU A 9 -52.64 -2.79 18.11
C GLU A 9 -51.18 -2.41 17.81
N ILE A 10 -50.47 -3.27 17.08
CA ILE A 10 -49.08 -3.03 16.64
C ILE A 10 -49.02 -1.82 15.72
N GLY A 11 -49.95 -1.68 14.76
CA GLY A 11 -50.00 -0.53 13.85
C GLY A 11 -50.22 0.81 14.59
N VAL A 12 -51.07 0.82 15.61
CA VAL A 12 -51.29 2.01 16.47
C VAL A 12 -50.07 2.31 17.34
N GLY A 13 -49.46 1.28 17.92
CA GLY A 13 -48.22 1.40 18.72
C GLY A 13 -47.04 1.90 17.89
N LEU A 14 -46.92 1.42 16.65
CA LEU A 14 -45.91 1.85 15.69
C LEU A 14 -46.15 3.31 15.31
N ARG A 15 -47.38 3.72 14.96
CA ARG A 15 -47.73 5.11 14.60
C ARG A 15 -47.34 6.12 15.67
N ARG A 16 -47.52 5.77 16.96
CA ARG A 16 -47.16 6.65 18.08
C ARG A 16 -45.65 6.73 18.34
N ASN A 17 -44.88 5.73 17.90
CA ASN A 17 -43.43 5.65 18.09
C ASN A 17 -42.66 5.63 16.76
N LEU A 18 -43.25 6.16 15.68
CA LEU A 18 -42.66 6.11 14.34
C LEU A 18 -41.30 6.78 14.29
N THR A 19 -41.16 7.94 14.93
CA THR A 19 -39.93 8.72 14.92
C THR A 19 -38.78 8.00 15.62
N MET A 20 -39.04 7.40 16.79
CA MET A 20 -38.04 6.61 17.53
C MET A 20 -37.68 5.31 16.79
N THR A 21 -38.67 4.62 16.22
CA THR A 21 -38.44 3.37 15.45
C THR A 21 -37.64 3.64 14.19
N PHE A 22 -37.97 4.72 13.45
CA PHE A 22 -37.23 5.12 12.26
C PHE A 22 -35.78 5.48 12.58
N ALA A 23 -35.56 6.21 13.68
CA ALA A 23 -34.21 6.55 14.13
C ALA A 23 -33.36 5.29 14.38
N VAL A 24 -33.91 4.29 15.07
CA VAL A 24 -33.21 3.01 15.31
C VAL A 24 -32.90 2.28 14.01
N ILE A 25 -33.86 2.22 13.07
CA ILE A 25 -33.64 1.56 11.77
C ILE A 25 -32.51 2.24 11.00
N VAL A 26 -32.51 3.57 10.94
CA VAL A 26 -31.46 4.33 10.24
C VAL A 26 -30.10 4.12 10.88
N SER A 27 -30.01 4.13 12.22
CA SER A 27 -28.76 3.87 12.93
C SER A 27 -28.21 2.47 12.62
N VAL A 28 -29.04 1.43 12.67
CA VAL A 28 -28.62 0.05 12.37
C VAL A 28 -28.21 -0.08 10.90
N ALA A 29 -28.97 0.52 9.98
CA ALA A 29 -28.67 0.50 8.55
C ALA A 29 -27.32 1.15 8.25
N LEU A 30 -27.02 2.31 8.87
CA LEU A 30 -25.73 2.99 8.71
C LEU A 30 -24.57 2.13 9.25
N SER A 31 -24.73 1.54 10.44
CA SER A 31 -23.69 0.66 11.01
C SER A 31 -23.41 -0.56 10.12
N LEU A 32 -24.46 -1.22 9.62
CA LEU A 32 -24.30 -2.37 8.74
C LEU A 32 -23.74 -1.99 7.36
N ALA A 33 -24.13 -0.83 6.82
CA ALA A 33 -23.60 -0.34 5.55
C ALA A 33 -22.11 -0.03 5.65
N LEU A 34 -21.68 0.64 6.73
CA LEU A 34 -20.25 0.93 6.97
C LEU A 34 -19.45 -0.35 7.22
N PHE A 35 -20.01 -1.31 7.96
CA PHE A 35 -19.37 -2.61 8.17
C PHE A 35 -19.26 -3.44 6.89
N GLY A 36 -20.33 -3.50 6.09
CA GLY A 36 -20.30 -4.17 4.79
C GLY A 36 -19.34 -3.49 3.82
N GLY A 37 -19.34 -2.15 3.81
CA GLY A 37 -18.41 -1.36 3.00
C GLY A 37 -16.95 -1.54 3.41
N SER A 38 -16.65 -1.62 4.72
CA SER A 38 -15.28 -1.86 5.19
C SER A 38 -14.78 -3.25 4.85
N LEU A 39 -15.64 -4.27 4.91
CA LEU A 39 -15.29 -5.63 4.45
C LEU A 39 -14.97 -5.66 2.95
N LEU A 40 -15.83 -5.05 2.12
CA LEU A 40 -15.58 -4.98 0.67
C LEU A 40 -14.31 -4.20 0.33
N MET A 41 -14.06 -3.09 1.03
CA MET A 41 -12.83 -2.31 0.85
C MET A 41 -11.60 -3.09 1.33
N SER A 42 -11.71 -3.87 2.41
CA SER A 42 -10.64 -4.75 2.90
C SER A 42 -10.28 -5.81 1.87
N ASP A 43 -11.25 -6.43 1.22
CA ASP A 43 -11.04 -7.42 0.15
C ASP A 43 -10.43 -6.78 -1.11
N GLN A 44 -10.82 -5.55 -1.43
CA GLN A 44 -10.21 -4.82 -2.53
C GLN A 44 -8.75 -4.45 -2.21
N VAL A 45 -8.46 -4.03 -0.98
CA VAL A 45 -7.10 -3.74 -0.51
C VAL A 45 -6.24 -5.00 -0.46
N SER A 46 -6.77 -6.15 -0.06
CA SER A 46 -6.00 -7.40 -0.04
C SER A 46 -5.59 -7.84 -1.44
N THR A 47 -6.47 -7.65 -2.43
CA THR A 47 -6.17 -7.88 -3.86
C THR A 47 -5.15 -6.87 -4.38
N MET A 48 -5.26 -5.60 -3.99
CA MET A 48 -4.27 -4.57 -4.35
C MET A 48 -2.91 -4.79 -3.70
N LYS A 49 -2.86 -5.34 -2.48
CA LYS A 49 -1.61 -5.62 -1.78
C LYS A 49 -0.70 -6.55 -2.57
N GLY A 50 -1.24 -7.61 -3.21
CA GLY A 50 -0.44 -8.48 -4.09
C GLY A 50 0.33 -7.69 -5.16
N TYR A 51 -0.34 -6.75 -5.82
CA TYR A 51 0.27 -5.87 -6.82
C TYR A 51 1.38 -4.95 -6.28
N TRP A 52 1.29 -4.50 -5.02
CA TRP A 52 2.33 -3.68 -4.39
C TRP A 52 3.46 -4.51 -3.78
N TYR A 53 3.19 -5.74 -3.33
CA TYR A 53 4.21 -6.68 -2.87
C TYR A 53 5.07 -7.20 -4.03
N ASP A 54 4.53 -7.32 -5.25
CA ASP A 54 5.34 -7.60 -6.45
C ASP A 54 6.25 -6.42 -6.86
N LYS A 55 6.09 -5.26 -6.21
CA LYS A 55 6.85 -4.03 -6.48
C LYS A 55 7.82 -3.66 -5.36
N VAL A 56 8.18 -4.59 -4.46
CA VAL A 56 9.26 -4.34 -3.50
C VAL A 56 10.59 -4.31 -4.26
N ASN A 57 11.02 -3.10 -4.64
CA ASN A 57 12.31 -2.88 -5.27
C ASN A 57 13.35 -2.65 -4.17
N VAL A 58 14.45 -3.42 -4.20
CA VAL A 58 15.61 -3.19 -3.33
C VAL A 58 16.67 -2.45 -4.12
N SER A 59 16.97 -1.22 -3.72
CA SER A 59 18.04 -0.42 -4.32
C SER A 59 19.35 -0.66 -3.60
N VAL A 60 20.34 -1.18 -4.32
CA VAL A 60 21.72 -1.37 -3.82
C VAL A 60 22.57 -0.22 -4.33
N PHE A 61 22.93 0.71 -3.46
CA PHE A 61 23.79 1.83 -3.80
C PHE A 61 25.26 1.41 -3.71
N LEU A 62 26.01 1.67 -4.79
CA LEU A 62 27.44 1.36 -4.86
C LEU A 62 28.26 2.59 -4.46
N CYS A 63 29.32 2.36 -3.71
CA CYS A 63 30.27 3.41 -3.32
C CYS A 63 30.79 4.16 -4.56
N ASN A 64 30.75 5.48 -4.51
CA ASN A 64 31.33 6.39 -5.48
C ASN A 64 32.65 7.01 -4.94
N LYS A 65 33.26 7.91 -5.72
CA LYS A 65 34.55 8.54 -5.33
C LYS A 65 34.42 9.47 -4.13
N SER A 66 33.30 10.16 -4.00
CA SER A 66 33.01 11.12 -2.93
C SER A 66 32.64 10.41 -1.61
N ASP A 67 32.04 9.22 -1.69
CA ASP A 67 31.64 8.45 -0.51
C ASP A 67 32.84 7.99 0.33
N ALA A 68 34.03 7.93 -0.25
CA ALA A 68 35.26 7.60 0.48
C ALA A 68 35.58 8.60 1.60
N GLU A 69 35.10 9.84 1.48
CA GLU A 69 35.35 10.91 2.45
C GLU A 69 34.25 10.98 3.53
N SER A 70 33.05 10.48 3.24
CA SER A 70 31.86 10.63 4.09
C SER A 70 31.37 9.33 4.73
N ASP A 71 31.64 8.18 4.12
CA ASP A 71 31.19 6.86 4.60
C ASP A 71 32.39 5.94 4.94
N PRO A 72 32.56 5.55 6.21
CA PRO A 72 33.59 4.59 6.64
C PRO A 72 33.54 3.25 5.90
N ASN A 73 32.37 2.82 5.43
CA ASN A 73 32.20 1.57 4.68
C ASN A 73 32.69 1.70 3.22
N CYS A 74 32.76 2.92 2.70
CA CYS A 74 33.28 3.24 1.38
C CYS A 74 34.74 3.73 1.40
N ALA A 75 35.47 3.56 2.51
CA ALA A 75 36.85 4.02 2.65
C ALA A 75 37.82 3.49 1.58
N LYS A 76 37.46 2.39 0.89
CA LYS A 76 38.23 1.82 -0.24
C LYS A 76 38.00 2.54 -1.57
N GLY A 77 37.12 3.53 -1.62
CA GLY A 77 36.81 4.30 -2.81
C GLY A 77 35.68 3.71 -3.66
N ALA A 78 35.59 4.23 -4.89
CA ALA A 78 34.56 3.84 -5.83
C ALA A 78 34.64 2.34 -6.20
N VAL A 79 33.49 1.73 -6.41
CA VAL A 79 33.39 0.33 -6.86
C VAL A 79 34.12 0.12 -8.19
N THR A 80 34.85 -1.00 -8.30
CA THR A 80 35.56 -1.41 -9.51
C THR A 80 34.64 -2.20 -10.47
N GLU A 81 35.02 -2.29 -11.74
CA GLU A 81 34.27 -3.06 -12.73
C GLU A 81 34.17 -4.55 -12.38
N ASP A 82 35.22 -5.12 -11.80
CA ASP A 82 35.21 -6.53 -11.38
C ASP A 82 34.25 -6.74 -10.20
N GLN A 83 34.19 -5.80 -9.25
CA GLN A 83 33.22 -5.84 -8.15
C GLN A 83 31.78 -5.68 -8.65
N LYS A 84 31.53 -4.80 -9.63
CA LYS A 84 30.20 -4.67 -10.24
C LYS A 84 29.75 -5.98 -10.89
N LYS A 85 30.64 -6.63 -11.65
CA LYS A 85 30.36 -7.91 -12.28
C LYS A 85 30.07 -9.00 -11.26
N GLN A 86 30.84 -9.05 -10.17
CA GLN A 86 30.60 -10.01 -9.10
C GLN A 86 29.23 -9.79 -8.46
N ILE A 87 28.87 -8.54 -8.12
CA ILE A 87 27.57 -8.22 -7.53
C ILE A 87 26.43 -8.62 -8.47
N MET A 88 26.56 -8.35 -9.77
CA MET A 88 25.55 -8.77 -10.75
C MET A 88 25.41 -10.29 -10.79
N ALA A 89 26.52 -11.03 -10.84
CA ALA A 89 26.49 -12.48 -10.84
C ALA A 89 25.86 -13.05 -9.56
N ASP A 90 26.21 -12.48 -8.39
CA ASP A 90 25.66 -12.90 -7.10
C ASP A 90 24.14 -12.66 -7.05
N LEU A 91 23.65 -11.53 -7.58
CA LEU A 91 22.22 -11.22 -7.62
C LEU A 91 21.45 -12.12 -8.60
N ASP A 92 22.04 -12.42 -9.76
CA ASP A 92 21.43 -13.30 -10.76
C ASP A 92 21.33 -14.77 -10.28
N GLU A 93 22.21 -15.20 -9.37
CA GLU A 93 22.15 -16.54 -8.77
C GLU A 93 21.05 -16.68 -7.69
N MET A 94 20.55 -15.55 -7.15
CA MET A 94 19.54 -15.58 -6.10
C MET A 94 18.16 -15.95 -6.66
N ALA A 95 17.64 -17.12 -6.28
CA ALA A 95 16.30 -17.57 -6.67
C ALA A 95 15.13 -16.64 -6.24
N VAL A 96 15.38 -15.71 -5.31
CA VAL A 96 14.39 -14.71 -4.85
C VAL A 96 14.40 -13.43 -5.68
N VAL A 97 15.39 -13.22 -6.54
CA VAL A 97 15.50 -12.04 -7.39
C VAL A 97 14.92 -12.35 -8.76
N GLU A 98 13.84 -11.65 -9.13
CA GLU A 98 13.21 -11.83 -10.44
C GLU A 98 13.94 -11.07 -11.55
N LYS A 99 14.39 -9.85 -11.25
CA LYS A 99 15.01 -8.95 -12.23
C LYS A 99 16.03 -8.02 -11.59
N VAL A 100 17.20 -7.93 -12.20
CA VAL A 100 18.24 -6.95 -11.87
C VAL A 100 18.27 -5.87 -12.96
N THR A 101 18.34 -4.60 -12.56
CA THR A 101 18.54 -3.47 -13.48
C THR A 101 19.67 -2.61 -12.95
N TYR A 102 20.67 -2.36 -13.79
CA TYR A 102 21.75 -1.45 -13.46
C TYR A 102 21.38 -0.03 -13.88
N GLU A 103 21.60 0.92 -12.98
CA GLU A 103 21.43 2.34 -13.23
C GLU A 103 22.80 3.01 -13.07
N SER A 104 23.22 3.77 -14.08
CA SER A 104 24.45 4.55 -14.04
C SER A 104 24.27 5.84 -13.23
N GLN A 105 25.38 6.44 -12.80
CA GLN A 105 25.35 7.72 -12.06
C GLN A 105 24.69 8.85 -12.88
N ASP A 106 24.90 8.86 -14.19
CA ASP A 106 24.30 9.86 -15.08
C ASP A 106 22.77 9.67 -15.20
N GLU A 107 22.31 8.43 -15.30
CA GLU A 107 20.88 8.10 -15.29
C GLU A 107 20.24 8.46 -13.96
N ALA A 108 20.87 8.09 -12.84
CA ALA A 108 20.40 8.42 -11.50
C ALA A 108 20.30 9.95 -11.30
N TYR A 109 21.30 10.71 -11.78
CA TYR A 109 21.28 12.18 -11.71
C TYR A 109 20.19 12.79 -12.60
N LYS A 110 19.94 12.20 -13.77
CA LYS A 110 18.83 12.61 -14.64
C LYS A 110 17.48 12.36 -13.96
N HIS A 111 17.26 11.16 -13.43
CA HIS A 111 16.04 10.80 -12.70
C HIS A 111 15.83 11.69 -11.47
N TYR A 112 16.90 12.02 -10.73
CA TYR A 112 16.83 12.97 -9.62
C TYR A 112 16.33 14.34 -10.08
N LYS A 113 16.89 14.89 -11.16
CA LYS A 113 16.44 16.17 -11.72
C LYS A 113 15.01 16.13 -12.24
N GLU A 114 14.56 15.01 -12.80
CA GLU A 114 13.17 14.86 -13.25
C GLU A 114 12.19 14.78 -12.08
N GLN A 115 12.56 14.11 -10.99
CA GLN A 115 11.70 13.94 -9.81
C GLN A 115 11.66 15.17 -8.90
N PHE A 116 12.79 15.87 -8.78
CA PHE A 116 12.96 16.97 -7.83
C PHE A 116 13.21 18.33 -8.49
N GLY A 117 13.23 18.41 -9.82
CA GLY A 117 13.53 19.65 -10.55
C GLY A 117 12.52 20.77 -10.33
N ASP A 118 11.28 20.42 -10.02
CA ASP A 118 10.20 21.37 -9.70
C ASP A 118 9.97 21.54 -8.18
N SER A 119 10.79 20.88 -7.33
CA SER A 119 10.72 21.06 -5.88
C SER A 119 11.49 22.32 -5.46
N PRO A 120 10.90 23.21 -4.63
CA PRO A 120 11.52 24.48 -4.25
C PRO A 120 12.78 24.33 -3.38
#